data_AF-A0AAD5ICI1-F1
#
_entry.id   AF-A0AAD5ICI1-F1
#
_cell.length_a   1.000
_cell.length_b   1.000
_cell.length_c   1.000
_cell.angle_alpha   90.00
_cell.angle_beta   90.00
_cell.angle_gamma   90.00
#
_symmetry.space_group_name_H-M   'P 1'
#
loop_
_entity.id
_entity.type
_entity.pdbx_description
1 polymer ?
#
loop_
_entity_poly.entity_id
_entity_poly.type
_entity_poly.pdbx_seq_one_letter_code
_entity_poly.pdbx_strand_id
1 'polypeptide(L)' 'MGFDEVTLLSEAEKRLCAEVRLPPPLYLKMQEVISRGVFSGNVTKKADGHQFFKIDPNIVDRVYDMLVKKGLALP' A
#
# COMPACT_ATOMS: atom_id res chain seq x y z
N MET A 1 -1.04 10.16 22.34
CA MET A 1 -1.60 8.79 22.23
C MET A 1 -1.46 8.42 20.76
N GLY A 2 -0.38 7.73 20.40
CA GLY A 2 -0.02 7.44 19.01
C GLY A 2 -0.91 6.30 18.50
N PHE A 3 -1.55 6.51 17.36
CA PHE A 3 -2.53 5.59 16.83
C PHE A 3 -1.88 4.25 16.52
N ASP A 4 -2.64 3.22 16.83
CA ASP A 4 -2.28 1.82 16.72
C ASP A 4 -2.40 1.40 15.24
N GLU A 5 -1.69 2.11 14.38
CA GLU A 5 -1.61 1.88 12.95
C GLU A 5 -1.12 0.46 12.64
N VAL A 6 -0.39 -0.14 13.59
CA VAL A 6 0.00 -1.55 13.56
C VAL A 6 -1.17 -2.51 13.84
N THR A 7 -2.16 -2.19 14.68
CA THR A 7 -3.33 -3.07 14.87
C THR A 7 -4.32 -3.01 13.73
N LEU A 8 -4.34 -1.94 12.92
CA LEU A 8 -5.14 -1.89 11.69
C LEU A 8 -4.62 -2.83 10.60
N LEU A 9 -3.34 -3.21 10.68
CA LEU A 9 -2.71 -4.12 9.74
C LEU A 9 -3.00 -5.58 10.12
N SER A 10 -3.51 -6.32 9.14
CA SER A 10 -3.57 -7.77 9.14
C SER A 10 -2.16 -8.36 9.21
N GLU A 11 -2.07 -9.61 9.68
CA GLU A 11 -0.79 -10.32 9.82
C GLU A 11 0.00 -10.38 8.49
N ALA A 12 -0.71 -10.50 7.36
CA ALA A 12 -0.12 -10.46 6.02
C ALA A 12 0.57 -9.11 5.70
N GLU A 13 -0.02 -8.00 6.13
CA GLU A 13 0.55 -6.66 5.91
C GLU A 13 1.73 -6.41 6.83
N LYS A 14 1.68 -6.90 8.07
CA LYS A 14 2.82 -6.85 8.99
C LYS A 14 4.00 -7.62 8.43
N ARG A 15 3.77 -8.83 7.88
CA ARG A 15 4.79 -9.61 7.19
C ARG A 15 5.34 -8.86 5.98
N LEU A 16 4.47 -8.30 5.14
CA LEU A 16 4.89 -7.50 3.99
C LEU A 16 5.78 -6.33 4.43
N CYS A 17 5.34 -5.54 5.41
CA CYS A 17 6.09 -4.43 5.98
C CYS A 17 7.48 -4.87 6.48
N ALA A 18 7.58 -6.03 7.12
CA ALA A 18 8.85 -6.59 7.54
C ALA A 18 9.74 -7.00 6.34
N GLU A 19 9.17 -7.61 5.30
CA GLU A 19 9.91 -8.03 4.10
C GLU A 19 10.44 -6.85 3.28
N VAL A 20 9.61 -5.84 3.03
CA VAL A 20 9.99 -4.65 2.27
C VAL A 20 10.64 -3.57 3.12
N ARG A 21 10.85 -3.84 4.41
CA ARG A 21 11.36 -2.87 5.41
C ARG A 21 10.59 -1.55 5.39
N LEU A 22 9.28 -1.65 5.18
CA LEU A 22 8.37 -0.53 5.09
C LEU A 22 7.75 -0.29 6.47
N PRO A 23 7.82 0.92 7.02
CA PRO A 23 7.18 1.19 8.29
C PRO A 23 5.65 1.14 8.14
N PRO A 24 4.93 0.53 9.10
CA PRO A 24 3.47 0.39 9.09
C PRO A 24 2.68 1.70 8.84
N PRO A 25 3.05 2.88 9.40
CA PRO A 25 2.38 4.14 9.07
C PRO A 25 2.56 4.55 7.59
N LEU A 26 3.72 4.25 7.01
CA LEU A 26 3.96 4.54 5.59
C LEU A 26 3.14 3.59 4.70
N TYR A 27 3.01 2.32 5.07
CA TYR A 27 2.14 1.37 4.39
C TYR A 27 0.68 1.84 4.35
N LEU A 28 0.13 2.26 5.49
CA LEU A 28 -1.24 2.76 5.55
C LEU A 28 -1.45 3.98 4.67
N LYS A 29 -0.47 4.91 4.68
CA LYS A 29 -0.51 6.08 3.81
C LYS A 29 -0.47 5.68 2.33
N MET A 30 0.32 4.66 1.98
CA MET A 30 0.36 4.13 0.62
C MET A 30 -0.97 3.52 0.22
N GLN A 31 -1.53 2.67 1.08
CA GLN A 31 -2.84 2.06 0.90
C GLN A 31 -3.93 3.11 0.69
N GLU A 32 -3.99 4.14 1.53
CA GLU A 32 -5.00 5.19 1.42
C GLU A 32 -4.87 5.93 0.08
N VAL A 33 -3.66 6.35 -0.29
CA VAL A 33 -3.41 7.09 -1.54
C VAL A 33 -3.73 6.24 -2.76
N ILE A 34 -3.34 4.96 -2.77
CA ILE A 34 -3.65 4.03 -3.86
C ILE A 34 -5.16 3.80 -3.95
N SER A 35 -5.84 3.47 -2.86
CA SER A 35 -7.30 3.26 -2.86
C SER A 35 -8.06 4.51 -3.32
N ARG A 36 -7.65 5.70 -2.84
CA ARG A 36 -8.26 6.97 -3.29
C ARG A 36 -7.95 7.25 -4.76
N GLY A 37 -6.74 6.92 -5.21
CA GLY A 37 -6.34 7.02 -6.61
C GLY A 37 -7.16 6.10 -7.50
N VAL A 38 -7.39 4.85 -7.10
CA VAL A 38 -8.24 3.87 -7.81
C VAL A 38 -9.67 4.35 -7.85
N PHE A 39 -10.20 4.81 -6.72
CA PHE A 39 -11.57 5.34 -6.63
C PHE A 39 -11.76 6.60 -7.50
N SER A 40 -10.73 7.44 -7.61
CA SER A 40 -10.72 8.63 -8.45
C SER A 40 -10.41 8.35 -9.93
N GLY A 41 -9.98 7.14 -10.29
CA GLY A 41 -9.50 6.79 -11.63
C GLY A 41 -8.07 7.27 -11.97
N ASN A 42 -7.32 7.80 -10.99
CA ASN A 42 -5.93 8.25 -11.14
C ASN A 42 -4.90 7.11 -11.03
N VAL A 43 -5.25 6.02 -10.34
CA VAL A 43 -4.40 4.83 -10.21
C VAL A 43 -5.15 3.65 -10.79
N THR A 44 -4.69 3.13 -11.93
CA THR A 44 -5.33 1.97 -12.57
C THR A 44 -4.41 0.76 -12.67
N LYS A 45 -3.11 0.97 -12.49
CA LYS A 45 -2.06 -0.03 -12.61
C LYS A 45 -0.94 0.24 -11.60
N LYS A 46 -0.17 -0.80 -11.29
CA LYS A 46 1.02 -0.74 -10.43
C LYS A 46 1.97 0.40 -10.80
N ALA A 47 2.21 0.56 -12.10
CA ALA A 47 3.07 1.63 -12.64
C ALA A 47 2.56 3.03 -12.30
N ASP A 48 1.24 3.23 -12.20
CA ASP A 48 0.72 4.53 -11.77
C ASP A 48 1.07 4.78 -10.31
N GLY A 49 0.94 3.76 -9.45
CA GLY A 49 1.35 3.82 -8.05
C GLY A 49 2.81 4.26 -7.86
N HIS A 50 3.72 3.85 -8.75
CA HIS A 50 5.13 4.25 -8.70
C HIS A 50 5.34 5.76 -8.83
N GLN A 51 4.40 6.48 -9.48
CA GLN A 51 4.48 7.93 -9.60
C GLN A 51 4.04 8.66 -8.32
N PHE A 52 3.19 8.02 -7.50
CA PHE A 52 2.68 8.58 -6.24
C PHE A 52 3.69 8.47 -5.10
N PHE A 53 4.60 7.50 -5.18
CA PHE A 53 5.62 7.28 -4.15
C PHE A 53 7.01 7.33 -4.76
N LYS A 54 7.86 8.25 -4.29
CA LYS A 54 9.30 8.28 -4.60
C LYS A 54 10.06 7.24 -3.79
N ILE A 55 9.59 5.99 -3.78
CA ILE A 55 10.25 4.86 -3.11
C ILE A 55 10.53 3.77 -4.13
N ASP A 56 11.26 2.74 -3.73
CA ASP A 56 11.56 1.59 -4.59
C ASP A 56 10.29 1.01 -5.23
N PRO A 57 10.25 0.85 -6.56
CA PRO A 57 9.09 0.33 -7.28
C PRO A 57 8.74 -1.09 -6.82
N ASN A 58 9.73 -1.88 -6.40
CA ASN A 58 9.50 -3.21 -5.81
C ASN A 58 8.65 -3.15 -4.53
N ILE A 59 8.80 -2.10 -3.72
CA ILE A 59 7.99 -1.91 -2.51
C ILE A 59 6.56 -1.57 -2.92
N VAL A 60 6.39 -0.64 -3.86
CA VAL A 60 5.07 -0.25 -4.35
C VAL A 60 4.33 -1.43 -5.00
N ASP A 61 5.03 -2.23 -5.81
CA ASP A 61 4.47 -3.42 -6.45
C ASP A 61 3.92 -4.42 -5.42
N ARG A 62 4.71 -4.69 -4.37
CA ARG A 62 4.31 -5.56 -3.26
C ARG A 62 3.13 -5.03 -2.46
N VAL A 63 3.11 -3.72 -2.16
CA VAL A 63 1.98 -3.07 -1.48
C VAL A 63 0.72 -3.15 -2.35
N TYR A 64 0.85 -2.85 -3.64
CA TYR A 64 -0.24 -2.90 -4.59
C TYR A 64 -0.81 -4.32 -4.74
N ASP A 65 0.03 -5.35 -4.86
CA ASP A 65 -0.40 -6.76 -4.91
C ASP A 65 -1.25 -7.13 -3.68
N MET A 66 -0.85 -6.67 -2.50
CA MET A 66 -1.60 -6.91 -1.27
C MET A 66 -2.94 -6.17 -1.26
N LEU A 67 -3.00 -4.96 -1.81
CA LEU A 67 -4.24 -4.20 -1.97
C LEU A 67 -5.18 -4.84 -2.99
N VAL A 68 -4.66 -5.38 -4.09
CA VAL A 68 -5.42 -6.14 -5.09
C VAL A 68 -6.00 -7.39 -4.45
N LYS A 69 -5.20 -8.15 -3.70
CA LYS A 69 -5.66 -9.34 -2.96
C LYS A 69 -6.78 -9.03 -1.96
N LYS A 70 -6.79 -7.82 -1.40
CA LYS A 70 -7.85 -7.33 -0.51
C LYS A 70 -9.08 -6.78 -1.23
N GLY A 71 -9.04 -6.63 -2.55
CA GLY A 71 -10.09 -5.98 -3.34
C GLY A 71 -10.12 -4.46 -3.21
N LEU A 72 -9.03 -3.84 -2.77
CA LEU A 72 -8.88 -2.39 -2.60
C LEU A 72 -8.22 -1.72 -3.82
N ALA A 73 -7.62 -2.50 -4.72
CA ALA A 73 -7.03 -2.04 -5.96
C ALA A 73 -7.44 -2.95 -7.13
N LEU A 74 -7.32 -2.41 -8.35
CA LEU A 74 -7.62 -3.15 -9.57
C LEU A 74 -6.44 -4.08 -9.94
N PRO A 75 -6.70 -5.33 -10.36
CA PRO A 75 -5.67 -6.28 -10.78
C PRO A 75 -4.90 -5.85 -12.03
#